data_AF-A0A2H3BRB8-F1
#
_entry.id   AF-A0A2H3BRB8-F1
#
_cell.length_a   1.000
_cell.length_b   1.000
_cell.length_c   1.000
_cell.angle_alpha   90.00
_cell.angle_beta   90.00
_cell.angle_gamma   90.00
#
_symmetry.space_group_name_H-M   'P 1'
#
loop_
_entity.id
_entity.type
_entity.pdbx_description
1 polymer ?
#
loop_
_entity_poly.entity_id
_entity_poly.type
_entity_poly.pdbx_seq_one_letter_code
_entity_poly.pdbx_strand_id
1 'polypeptide(L)'
;MEGIESRIVQDLFDAARVVGNRLSYGQNEADFFKFSVTFLELLGKHATDLVEPSDKVDASGNIVRRDVAIHEDKAGNVRPRLISTIVRTSTELEELITSSLSHRRTSATLRNAASSRSHAVLTIHIKSKSLPYAEDGRLILVDLAGSERYEDSKAHDKQRMKESRENNESLMNLKESVRAKAKMAAEDGFVHIPWRSNKLTMLLKPIFDVKSRQPSKAVIIAHVSTHPR
;
A
#
# COMPACT_ATOMS: atom_id res chain seq x y z
N MET A 1 0.42 -2.40 22.85
CA MET A 1 -0.45 -3.30 22.05
C MET A 1 0.21 -3.38 20.69
N GLU A 2 0.68 -4.55 20.28
CA GLU A 2 1.32 -4.74 18.96
C GLU A 2 0.29 -4.50 17.86
N GLY A 3 0.66 -3.73 16.84
CA GLY A 3 -0.16 -3.52 15.65
C GLY A 3 -0.25 -4.77 14.78
N ILE A 4 -1.16 -4.73 13.80
CA ILE A 4 -1.33 -5.86 12.86
C ILE A 4 -0.08 -6.06 12.01
N GLU A 5 0.63 -4.98 11.71
CA GLU A 5 1.89 -4.94 10.97
C GLU A 5 2.98 -5.77 11.65
N SER A 6 3.20 -5.60 12.97
CA SER A 6 4.23 -6.36 13.70
C SER A 6 3.94 -7.86 13.65
N ARG A 7 2.67 -8.28 13.81
CA ARG A 7 2.28 -9.69 13.72
C ARG A 7 2.49 -10.25 12.32
N ILE A 8 2.04 -9.52 11.30
CA ILE A 8 2.21 -9.92 9.89
C ILE A 8 3.70 -10.11 9.55
N VAL A 9 4.56 -9.22 10.05
CA VAL A 9 6.00 -9.29 9.80
C VAL A 9 6.61 -10.55 10.40
N GLN A 10 6.31 -10.88 11.66
CA GLN A 10 6.82 -12.10 12.28
C GLN A 10 6.28 -13.35 11.58
N ASP A 11 4.96 -13.43 11.39
CA ASP A 11 4.30 -14.57 10.75
C ASP A 11 4.80 -14.81 9.32
N LEU A 12 5.10 -13.73 8.57
CA LEU A 12 5.62 -13.82 7.21
C LEU A 12 6.97 -14.54 7.16
N PHE A 13 7.91 -14.14 8.02
CA PHE A 13 9.25 -14.74 8.04
C PHE A 13 9.22 -16.18 8.58
N ASP A 14 8.37 -16.46 9.57
CA ASP A 14 8.16 -17.81 10.07
C ASP A 14 7.55 -18.72 9.01
N ALA A 15 6.51 -18.27 8.31
CA ALA A 15 5.91 -19.01 7.21
C ALA A 15 6.92 -19.24 6.08
N ALA A 16 7.72 -18.23 5.72
CA ALA A 16 8.73 -18.36 4.69
C ALA A 16 9.82 -19.36 5.06
N ARG A 17 10.25 -19.42 6.33
CA ARG A 17 11.20 -20.42 6.83
C ARG A 17 10.60 -21.84 6.73
N VAL A 18 9.37 -22.03 7.19
CA VAL A 18 8.68 -23.33 7.12
C VAL A 18 8.50 -23.79 5.67
N VAL A 19 8.06 -22.90 4.79
CA VAL A 19 7.87 -23.20 3.36
C VAL A 19 9.21 -23.44 2.67
N GLY A 20 10.22 -22.61 2.94
CA GLY A 20 11.57 -22.74 2.39
C GLY A 20 12.17 -24.11 2.70
N ASN A 21 12.12 -24.53 3.96
CA ASN A 21 12.63 -25.85 4.40
C ASN A 21 11.93 -27.03 3.70
N ARG A 22 10.63 -26.89 3.39
CA ARG A 22 9.87 -27.91 2.65
C ARG A 22 10.30 -27.96 1.19
N LEU A 23 10.53 -26.80 0.58
CA LEU A 23 10.87 -26.67 -0.84
C LEU A 23 12.35 -26.95 -1.13
N SER A 24 13.24 -26.78 -0.15
CA SER A 24 14.66 -27.09 -0.24
C SER A 24 14.99 -28.57 -0.02
N TYR A 25 13.96 -29.44 0.06
CA TYR A 25 14.10 -30.89 0.33
C TYR A 25 14.98 -31.20 1.55
N GLY A 26 14.89 -30.39 2.61
CA GLY A 26 15.67 -30.59 3.83
C GLY A 26 17.11 -30.08 3.78
N GLN A 27 17.55 -29.44 2.68
CA GLN A 27 18.73 -28.59 2.74
C GLN A 27 18.37 -27.34 3.55
N ASN A 28 19.11 -27.09 4.63
CA ASN A 28 18.80 -26.03 5.58
C ASN A 28 19.18 -24.65 4.98
N GLU A 29 18.41 -24.21 3.99
CA GLU A 29 18.53 -22.89 3.38
C GLU A 29 17.62 -21.93 4.13
N ALA A 30 18.14 -21.38 5.23
CA ALA A 30 17.50 -20.29 5.98
C ALA A 30 17.19 -19.04 5.11
N ASP A 31 17.65 -19.03 3.85
CA ASP A 31 17.69 -17.89 2.95
C ASP A 31 17.06 -18.22 1.57
N PHE A 32 16.09 -19.14 1.52
CA PHE A 32 15.43 -19.59 0.27
C PHE A 32 14.66 -18.47 -0.47
N PHE A 33 14.17 -17.48 0.28
CA PHE A 33 13.42 -16.34 -0.25
C PHE A 33 14.21 -15.04 -0.06
N LYS A 34 14.15 -14.16 -1.05
CA LYS A 34 14.59 -12.77 -0.96
C LYS A 34 13.37 -11.88 -0.76
N PHE A 35 13.43 -11.03 0.26
CA PHE A 35 12.40 -10.03 0.52
C PHE A 35 12.86 -8.65 0.06
N SER A 36 11.96 -7.91 -0.58
CA SER A 36 12.19 -6.49 -0.85
C SER A 36 10.90 -5.69 -0.68
N VAL A 37 11.04 -4.47 -0.20
CA VAL A 37 9.92 -3.65 0.27
C VAL A 37 9.85 -2.37 -0.53
N THR A 38 8.63 -1.94 -0.83
CA THR A 38 8.33 -0.56 -1.22
C THR A 38 7.24 -0.02 -0.31
N PHE A 39 7.29 1.26 0.04
CA PHE A 39 6.30 1.87 0.90
C PHE A 39 5.94 3.25 0.37
N LEU A 40 4.70 3.39 -0.09
CA LEU A 40 4.18 4.64 -0.65
C LEU A 40 3.20 5.31 0.29
N GLU A 41 3.27 6.63 0.35
CA GLU A 41 2.18 7.48 0.79
C GLU A 41 1.42 8.01 -0.43
N LEU A 42 0.09 7.97 -0.40
CA LEU A 42 -0.78 8.59 -1.40
C LEU A 42 -1.57 9.71 -0.73
N LEU A 43 -1.33 10.96 -1.15
CA LEU A 43 -2.06 12.14 -0.69
C LEU A 43 -2.59 12.89 -1.90
N GLY A 44 -3.92 12.90 -2.04
CA GLY A 44 -4.60 13.41 -3.23
C GLY A 44 -4.06 12.76 -4.51
N LYS A 45 -3.49 13.58 -5.41
CA LYS A 45 -2.88 13.11 -6.67
C LYS A 45 -1.40 12.75 -6.55
N HIS A 46 -0.77 12.96 -5.41
CA HIS A 46 0.66 12.73 -5.21
C HIS A 46 0.92 11.35 -4.61
N ALA A 47 2.06 10.77 -5.00
CA ALA A 47 2.56 9.54 -4.42
C ALA A 47 4.00 9.77 -3.96
N THR A 48 4.35 9.34 -2.76
CA THR A 48 5.64 9.67 -2.16
C THR A 48 6.28 8.43 -1.60
N ASP A 49 7.60 8.26 -1.80
CA ASP A 49 8.36 7.17 -1.17
C ASP A 49 8.57 7.47 0.33
N LEU A 50 8.12 6.54 1.17
CA LEU A 50 8.29 6.60 2.62
C LEU A 50 9.57 5.89 3.09
N VAL A 51 10.23 5.10 2.25
CA VAL A 51 11.44 4.35 2.62
C VAL A 51 12.69 5.20 2.44
N GLU A 52 12.82 5.90 1.30
CA GLU A 52 13.97 6.77 1.04
C GLU A 52 13.95 7.96 2.03
N PRO A 53 14.96 8.18 2.89
CA PRO A 53 15.01 9.38 3.71
C PRO A 53 15.17 10.62 2.81
N SER A 54 14.67 11.77 3.27
CA SER A 54 14.88 13.04 2.58
C SER A 54 15.28 14.11 3.57
N ASP A 55 16.41 14.76 3.28
CA ASP A 55 16.91 15.91 4.04
C ASP A 55 16.52 17.23 3.37
N LYS A 56 15.84 17.18 2.22
CA LYS A 56 15.39 18.38 1.53
C LYS A 56 14.23 18.98 2.30
N VAL A 57 14.32 20.28 2.57
CA VAL A 57 13.24 21.04 3.21
C VAL A 57 12.78 22.18 2.31
N ASP A 58 11.49 22.51 2.38
CA ASP A 58 10.93 23.70 1.73
C ASP A 58 11.25 24.99 2.52
N ALA A 59 10.84 26.13 1.99
CA ALA A 59 11.03 27.43 2.63
C ALA A 59 10.33 27.56 4.00
N SER A 60 9.41 26.65 4.32
CA SER A 60 8.69 26.58 5.60
C SER A 60 9.27 25.53 6.54
N GLY A 61 10.39 24.89 6.17
CA GLY A 61 11.08 23.87 6.97
C GLY A 61 10.44 22.48 6.92
N ASN A 62 9.49 22.22 6.00
CA ASN A 62 8.88 20.90 5.87
C ASN A 62 9.72 19.99 4.98
N ILE A 63 9.83 18.71 5.33
CA ILE A 63 10.53 17.73 4.51
C ILE A 63 9.84 17.57 3.15
N VAL A 64 10.58 17.80 2.08
CA VAL A 64 10.16 17.64 0.69
C VAL A 64 10.62 16.28 0.19
N ARG A 65 9.69 15.51 -0.34
CA ARG A 65 9.95 14.21 -0.96
C ARG A 65 9.57 14.24 -2.42
N ARG A 66 10.20 13.38 -3.23
CA ARG A 66 9.93 13.32 -4.68
C ARG A 66 8.59 12.65 -4.94
N ASP A 67 7.80 13.22 -5.85
CA ASP A 67 6.60 12.58 -6.36
C ASP A 67 6.99 11.36 -7.22
N VAL A 68 6.34 10.24 -6.95
CA VAL A 68 6.56 8.96 -7.57
C VAL A 68 5.55 8.78 -8.68
N ALA A 69 6.06 8.66 -9.89
CA ALA A 69 5.27 8.34 -11.06
C ALA A 69 4.75 6.89 -10.96
N ILE A 70 3.43 6.72 -11.14
CA ILE A 70 2.74 5.42 -11.18
C ILE A 70 2.13 5.27 -12.57
N HIS A 71 2.68 4.35 -13.35
CA HIS A 71 2.24 4.11 -14.73
C HIS A 71 2.10 2.61 -15.01
N GLU A 72 1.28 2.31 -16.01
CA GLU A 72 1.19 1.00 -16.63
C GLU A 72 2.33 0.87 -17.67
N ASP A 73 3.12 -0.19 -17.59
CA ASP A 73 4.13 -0.49 -18.60
C ASP A 73 3.50 -1.09 -19.87
N LYS A 74 4.30 -1.31 -20.91
CA LYS A 74 3.82 -1.88 -22.19
C LYS A 74 3.22 -3.29 -22.05
N ALA A 75 3.57 -4.01 -20.98
CA ALA A 75 3.05 -5.34 -20.67
C ALA A 75 1.81 -5.28 -19.77
N GLY A 76 1.33 -4.08 -19.44
CA GLY A 76 0.17 -3.87 -18.60
C GLY A 76 0.47 -3.88 -17.10
N ASN A 77 1.72 -3.95 -16.67
CA ASN A 77 2.03 -3.96 -15.23
C ASN A 77 2.02 -2.54 -14.69
N VAL A 78 1.29 -2.31 -13.59
CA VAL A 78 1.40 -1.06 -12.85
C VAL A 78 2.65 -1.14 -11.98
N ARG A 79 3.63 -0.29 -12.27
CA ARG A 79 4.89 -0.22 -11.52
C ARG A 79 5.15 1.21 -11.06
N PRO A 80 5.14 1.48 -9.74
CA PRO A 80 5.69 2.73 -9.25
C PRO A 80 7.20 2.73 -9.50
N ARG A 81 7.77 3.85 -9.96
CA ARG A 81 9.23 3.97 -10.19
C ARG A 81 9.97 4.19 -8.88
N LEU A 82 10.07 3.13 -8.08
CA LEU A 82 10.67 3.11 -6.75
C LEU A 82 11.91 2.22 -6.73
N ILE A 83 12.83 2.52 -5.81
CA ILE A 83 13.89 1.59 -5.45
C ILE A 83 13.36 0.72 -4.32
N SER A 84 13.30 -0.59 -4.53
CA SER A 84 12.91 -1.52 -3.47
C SER A 84 14.07 -1.75 -2.51
N THR A 85 13.79 -1.70 -1.21
CA THR A 85 14.79 -1.95 -0.15
C THR A 85 14.77 -3.42 0.24
N ILE A 86 15.93 -4.07 0.27
CA ILE A 86 16.06 -5.47 0.68
C ILE A 86 15.99 -5.55 2.21
N VAL A 87 15.20 -6.50 2.72
CA VAL A 87 15.14 -6.84 4.14
C VAL A 87 15.44 -8.33 4.31
N ARG A 88 16.15 -8.70 5.37
CA ARG A 88 16.62 -10.08 5.63
C ARG A 88 16.00 -10.70 6.86
N THR A 89 15.48 -9.89 7.78
CA THR A 89 14.90 -10.36 9.04
C THR A 89 13.57 -9.67 9.30
N SER A 90 12.75 -10.27 10.17
CA SER A 90 11.51 -9.65 10.64
C SER A 90 11.79 -8.32 11.35
N THR A 91 12.87 -8.26 12.15
CA THR A 91 13.33 -7.03 12.81
C THR A 91 13.67 -5.91 11.82
N GLU A 92 14.44 -6.21 10.76
CA GLU A 92 14.76 -5.20 9.73
C GLU A 92 13.50 -4.67 9.04
N LEU A 93 12.51 -5.54 8.79
CA LEU A 93 11.24 -5.13 8.19
C LEU A 93 10.41 -4.26 9.14
N GLU A 94 10.34 -4.62 10.42
CA GLU A 94 9.62 -3.86 11.45
C GLU A 94 10.23 -2.47 11.68
N GLU A 95 11.56 -2.39 11.74
CA GLU A 95 12.29 -1.12 11.84
C GLU A 95 12.05 -0.24 10.60
N LEU A 96 12.09 -0.83 9.41
CA LEU A 96 11.81 -0.12 8.16
C LEU A 96 10.38 0.42 8.13
N ILE A 97 9.38 -0.38 8.53
CA ILE A 97 7.98 0.05 8.61
C ILE A 97 7.83 1.19 9.61
N THR A 98 8.42 1.05 10.80
CA THR A 98 8.36 2.06 11.87
C THR A 98 8.98 3.38 11.42
N SER A 99 10.17 3.33 10.83
CA SER A 99 10.87 4.51 10.28
C SER A 99 10.05 5.16 9.16
N SER A 100 9.52 4.37 8.23
CA SER A 100 8.70 4.85 7.11
C SER A 100 7.39 5.50 7.59
N LEU A 101 6.74 4.94 8.60
CA LEU A 101 5.55 5.54 9.21
C LEU A 101 5.87 6.83 9.96
N SER A 102 7.07 6.96 10.53
CA SER A 102 7.53 8.22 11.11
C SER A 102 7.64 9.31 10.04
N HIS A 103 8.13 8.97 8.84
CA HIS A 103 8.20 9.90 7.71
C HIS A 103 6.81 10.41 7.31
N ARG A 104 5.83 9.51 7.21
CA ARG A 104 4.41 9.85 6.96
C ARG A 104 3.85 10.82 8.02
N ARG A 105 4.29 10.71 9.28
CA ARG A 105 3.88 11.62 10.37
C ARG A 105 4.55 12.99 10.27
N THR A 106 5.81 13.06 9.81
CA THR A 106 6.61 14.30 9.75
C THR A 106 6.29 15.24 8.59
N SER A 107 5.61 14.79 7.53
CA SER A 107 5.12 15.68 6.46
C SER A 107 3.96 16.61 6.91
N ALA A 108 3.64 16.64 8.20
CA ALA A 108 2.62 17.49 8.78
C ALA A 108 3.08 18.96 8.82
N THR A 109 2.54 19.77 7.93
CA THR A 109 2.50 21.22 8.08
C THR A 109 1.71 21.58 9.35
N LEU A 110 2.44 22.08 10.37
CA LEU A 110 2.08 22.88 11.55
C LEU A 110 0.73 22.74 12.30
N ARG A 111 -0.23 21.86 11.97
CA ARG A 111 -1.50 21.86 12.74
C ARG A 111 -2.41 20.63 12.80
N ASN A 112 -2.09 19.41 12.31
CA ASN A 112 -2.86 18.16 12.61
C ASN A 112 -2.17 16.87 12.13
N ALA A 113 -2.58 15.71 12.67
CA ALA A 113 -2.07 14.37 12.31
C ALA A 113 -2.42 13.96 10.85
N ALA A 114 -1.43 14.00 9.95
CA ALA A 114 -1.57 13.66 8.53
C ALA A 114 -1.91 12.18 8.26
N SER A 115 -1.66 11.27 9.21
CA SER A 115 -1.92 9.83 9.05
C SER A 115 -3.40 9.51 8.80
N SER A 116 -4.34 10.39 9.17
CA SER A 116 -5.76 10.19 8.85
C SER A 116 -6.16 10.62 7.44
N ARG A 117 -5.27 11.31 6.72
CA ARG A 117 -5.59 11.97 5.44
C ARG A 117 -4.85 11.40 4.24
N SER A 118 -3.77 10.65 4.43
CA SER A 118 -3.12 9.95 3.34
C SER A 118 -3.35 8.45 3.43
N HIS A 119 -3.31 7.75 2.30
CA HIS A 119 -3.23 6.30 2.29
C HIS A 119 -1.77 5.89 2.37
N ALA A 120 -1.47 4.78 3.03
CA ALA A 120 -0.15 4.18 3.00
C ALA A 120 -0.24 2.78 2.36
N VAL A 121 0.62 2.52 1.37
CA VAL A 121 0.66 1.28 0.60
C VAL A 121 2.04 0.64 0.76
N LEU A 122 2.13 -0.32 1.67
CA LEU A 122 3.32 -1.15 1.87
C LEU A 122 3.19 -2.37 0.95
N THR A 123 4.19 -2.59 0.09
CA THR A 123 4.27 -3.81 -0.74
C THR A 123 5.54 -4.57 -0.39
N ILE A 124 5.37 -5.79 0.12
CA ILE A 124 6.45 -6.74 0.38
C ILE A 124 6.48 -7.74 -0.79
N HIS A 125 7.59 -7.73 -1.51
CA HIS A 125 7.90 -8.66 -2.59
C HIS A 125 8.66 -9.85 -2.01
N ILE A 126 8.24 -11.05 -2.37
CA ILE A 126 8.79 -12.32 -1.90
C ILE A 126 9.25 -13.08 -3.13
N LYS A 127 10.56 -13.10 -3.37
CA LYS A 127 11.16 -13.73 -4.53
C LYS A 127 11.82 -15.05 -4.12
N SER A 128 11.45 -16.15 -4.78
CA SER A 128 12.16 -17.41 -4.64
C SER A 128 13.54 -17.33 -5.29
N LYS A 129 14.59 -17.77 -4.58
CA LYS A 129 15.94 -17.83 -5.15
C LYS A 129 16.15 -19.04 -6.06
N SER A 130 15.43 -20.14 -5.80
CA SER A 130 15.47 -21.34 -6.64
C SER A 130 14.68 -21.18 -7.95
N LEU A 131 13.71 -20.25 -7.99
CA LEU A 131 12.93 -19.92 -9.19
C LEU A 131 13.10 -18.44 -9.57
N PRO A 132 14.30 -18.03 -10.03
CA PRO A 132 14.62 -16.60 -10.25
C PRO A 132 13.81 -15.93 -11.37
N TYR A 133 13.22 -16.72 -12.27
CA TYR A 133 12.36 -16.27 -13.37
C TYR A 133 10.87 -16.34 -13.07
N ALA A 134 10.48 -16.94 -11.95
CA ALA A 134 9.09 -16.89 -11.51
C ALA A 134 8.71 -15.46 -11.11
N GLU A 135 7.44 -15.11 -11.27
CA GLU A 135 6.95 -13.85 -10.77
C GLU A 135 6.97 -13.83 -9.23
N ASP A 136 7.28 -12.68 -8.66
CA ASP A 136 7.36 -12.53 -7.21
C ASP A 136 5.98 -12.71 -6.57
N GLY A 137 5.95 -13.37 -5.40
CA GLY A 137 4.83 -13.30 -4.48
C GLY A 137 4.75 -11.89 -3.89
N ARG A 138 3.53 -11.39 -3.64
CA ARG A 138 3.32 -10.04 -3.09
C ARG A 138 2.35 -10.07 -1.93
N LEU A 139 2.76 -9.45 -0.83
CA LEU A 139 1.88 -9.06 0.26
C LEU A 139 1.74 -7.54 0.23
N ILE A 140 0.50 -7.04 0.08
CA ILE A 140 0.21 -5.61 0.03
C ILE A 140 -0.61 -5.27 1.28
N LEU A 141 -0.05 -4.42 2.14
CA LEU A 141 -0.74 -3.85 3.29
C LEU A 141 -1.11 -2.41 2.95
N VAL A 142 -2.40 -2.11 3.06
CA VAL A 142 -2.94 -0.79 2.75
C VAL A 142 -3.58 -0.22 4.01
N ASP A 143 -3.04 0.89 4.49
CA ASP A 143 -3.71 1.73 5.47
C ASP A 143 -4.45 2.85 4.74
N LEU A 144 -5.77 2.88 4.89
CA LEU A 144 -6.63 3.81 4.18
C LEU A 144 -6.87 5.07 5.01
N ALA A 145 -6.84 6.22 4.36
CA ALA A 145 -7.26 7.48 4.95
C ALA A 145 -8.71 7.40 5.46
N GLY A 146 -9.03 8.24 6.45
CA GLY A 146 -10.38 8.36 6.99
C GLY A 146 -11.36 8.85 5.92
N SER A 147 -12.59 8.33 5.95
CA SER A 147 -13.68 8.74 5.04
C SER A 147 -14.47 9.95 5.56
N GLU A 148 -13.77 10.95 6.09
CA GLU A 148 -14.34 12.15 6.73
C GLU A 148 -15.34 12.88 5.81
N ARG A 149 -16.44 13.38 6.38
CA ARG A 149 -17.51 14.03 5.60
C ARG A 149 -17.14 15.48 5.28
N TYR A 150 -17.81 16.03 4.26
CA TYR A 150 -17.71 17.46 3.93
C TYR A 150 -18.11 18.36 5.12
N GLU A 151 -19.03 17.90 5.96
CA GLU A 151 -19.48 18.66 7.12
C GLU A 151 -18.39 18.83 8.19
N ASP A 152 -17.54 17.81 8.33
CA ASP A 152 -16.39 17.80 9.25
C ASP A 152 -15.27 18.76 8.79
N SER A 153 -15.33 19.20 7.52
CA SER A 153 -14.31 20.02 6.86
C SER A 153 -14.77 21.46 6.56
N LYS A 154 -15.93 21.90 7.07
CA LYS A 154 -16.47 23.27 6.86
C LYS A 154 -15.55 24.40 7.36
N ALA A 155 -14.66 24.11 8.30
CA ALA A 155 -13.68 25.05 8.84
C ALA A 155 -12.28 24.94 8.19
N HIS A 156 -12.14 24.16 7.11
CA HIS A 156 -10.87 24.01 6.40
C HIS A 156 -10.62 25.15 5.41
N ASP A 157 -9.35 25.52 5.24
CA ASP A 157 -8.93 26.38 4.14
C ASP A 157 -9.15 25.68 2.77
N LYS A 158 -9.09 26.46 1.69
CA LYS A 158 -9.33 25.95 0.32
C LYS A 158 -8.40 24.80 -0.07
N GLN A 159 -7.16 24.81 0.38
CA GLN A 159 -6.17 23.78 0.05
C GLN A 159 -6.53 22.47 0.74
N ARG A 160 -6.88 22.53 2.02
CA ARG A 160 -7.32 21.38 2.81
C ARG A 160 -8.64 20.81 2.32
N MET A 161 -9.60 21.64 1.91
CA MET A 161 -10.83 21.17 1.29
C MET A 161 -10.57 20.39 -0.01
N LYS A 162 -9.60 20.85 -0.81
CA LYS A 162 -9.18 20.16 -2.04
C LYS A 162 -8.55 18.80 -1.71
N GLU A 163 -7.64 18.74 -0.75
CA GLU A 163 -7.00 17.49 -0.31
C GLU A 163 -8.04 16.49 0.22
N SER A 164 -8.91 16.90 1.14
CA SER A 164 -9.98 16.01 1.65
C SER A 164 -10.91 15.53 0.54
N ARG A 165 -11.18 16.35 -0.49
CA ARG A 165 -11.96 15.93 -1.66
C ARG A 165 -11.22 14.87 -2.48
N GLU A 166 -9.94 15.08 -2.80
CA GLU A 166 -9.14 14.13 -3.57
C GLU A 166 -8.94 12.80 -2.81
N ASN A 167 -8.78 12.85 -1.48
CA ASN A 167 -8.71 11.67 -0.64
C ASN A 167 -10.04 10.90 -0.65
N ASN A 168 -11.17 11.59 -0.51
CA ASN A 168 -12.49 10.97 -0.60
C ASN A 168 -12.77 10.38 -2.00
N GLU A 169 -12.26 11.02 -3.06
CA GLU A 169 -12.34 10.49 -4.43
C GLU A 169 -11.59 9.16 -4.57
N SER A 170 -10.41 9.02 -3.96
CA SER A 170 -9.66 7.75 -3.98
C SER A 170 -10.42 6.61 -3.28
N LEU A 171 -11.07 6.89 -2.14
CA LEU A 171 -11.92 5.93 -1.42
C LEU A 171 -13.20 5.59 -2.19
N MET A 172 -13.81 6.55 -2.89
CA MET A 172 -14.99 6.32 -3.70
C MET A 172 -14.71 5.35 -4.85
N ASN A 173 -13.65 5.64 -5.62
CA ASN A 173 -13.18 4.77 -6.69
C ASN A 173 -12.81 3.36 -6.20
N LEU A 174 -12.23 3.24 -5.00
CA LEU A 174 -11.98 1.93 -4.38
C LEU A 174 -13.28 1.18 -4.11
N LYS A 175 -14.29 1.85 -3.51
CA LYS A 175 -15.63 1.28 -3.28
C LYS A 175 -16.28 0.84 -4.58
N GLU A 176 -16.22 1.65 -5.63
CA GLU A 176 -16.75 1.32 -6.94
C GLU A 176 -16.05 0.10 -7.55
N SER A 177 -14.72 0.02 -7.47
CA SER A 177 -13.95 -1.12 -7.96
C SER A 177 -14.29 -2.42 -7.21
N VAL A 178 -14.45 -2.34 -5.89
CA VAL A 178 -14.87 -3.49 -5.06
C VAL A 178 -16.29 -3.94 -5.41
N ARG A 179 -17.23 -2.99 -5.54
CA ARG A 179 -18.63 -3.30 -5.93
C ARG A 179 -18.71 -3.92 -7.32
N ALA A 180 -17.98 -3.36 -8.29
CA ALA A 180 -17.93 -3.90 -9.64
C ALA A 180 -17.36 -5.33 -9.66
N LYS A 181 -16.29 -5.58 -8.90
CA LYS A 181 -15.72 -6.93 -8.75
C LYS A 181 -16.69 -7.90 -8.10
N ALA A 182 -17.42 -7.47 -7.06
CA ALA A 182 -18.42 -8.31 -6.40
C ALA A 182 -19.59 -8.64 -7.34
N LYS A 183 -20.09 -7.65 -8.09
CA LYS A 183 -21.15 -7.83 -9.09
C LYS A 183 -20.77 -8.85 -10.16
N MET A 184 -19.56 -8.73 -10.70
CA MET A 184 -19.01 -9.66 -11.68
C MET A 184 -18.86 -11.10 -11.15
N ALA A 185 -18.64 -11.28 -9.85
CA ALA A 185 -18.57 -12.60 -9.23
C ALA A 185 -19.95 -13.23 -8.99
N ALA A 186 -21.01 -12.42 -8.99
CA ALA A 186 -22.38 -12.85 -8.67
C ALA A 186 -23.29 -12.97 -9.90
N GLU A 187 -23.00 -12.23 -10.98
CA GLU A 187 -23.84 -12.13 -12.17
C GLU A 187 -23.09 -12.62 -13.42
N ASP A 188 -23.81 -13.28 -14.32
CA ASP A 188 -23.30 -13.65 -15.64
C ASP A 188 -23.22 -12.40 -16.55
N GLY A 189 -22.00 -12.01 -16.91
CA GLY A 189 -21.77 -10.92 -17.85
C GLY A 189 -20.47 -10.16 -17.60
N PHE A 190 -20.08 -9.34 -18.58
CA PHE A 190 -18.92 -8.47 -18.43
C PHE A 190 -19.29 -7.23 -17.60
N VAL A 191 -18.61 -7.04 -16.47
CA VAL A 191 -18.68 -5.81 -15.67
C VAL A 191 -17.33 -5.12 -15.74
N HIS A 192 -17.30 -3.88 -16.23
CA HIS A 192 -16.09 -3.08 -16.23
C HIS A 192 -15.71 -2.67 -14.80
N ILE A 193 -14.47 -2.96 -14.39
CA ILE A 193 -13.94 -2.59 -13.07
C ILE A 193 -13.01 -1.37 -13.23
N PRO A 194 -13.34 -0.20 -12.67
CA PRO A 194 -12.66 1.07 -12.93
C PRO A 194 -11.36 1.24 -12.12
N TRP A 195 -10.49 0.24 -12.10
CA TRP A 195 -9.26 0.29 -11.31
C TRP A 195 -8.22 1.29 -11.83
N ARG A 196 -8.37 1.78 -13.07
CA ARG A 196 -7.51 2.84 -13.66
C ARG A 196 -7.86 4.25 -13.20
N SER A 197 -8.96 4.44 -12.46
CA SER A 197 -9.46 5.79 -12.13
C SER A 197 -8.55 6.58 -11.18
N ASN A 198 -7.74 5.92 -10.35
CA ASN A 198 -6.77 6.60 -9.51
C ASN A 198 -5.53 5.74 -9.17
N LYS A 199 -4.51 6.39 -8.59
CA LYS A 199 -3.24 5.78 -8.18
C LYS A 199 -3.42 4.60 -7.20
N LEU A 200 -4.33 4.71 -6.23
CA LEU A 200 -4.59 3.65 -5.24
C LEU A 200 -5.14 2.39 -5.92
N THR A 201 -6.19 2.51 -6.73
CA THR A 201 -6.78 1.36 -7.43
C THR A 201 -5.86 0.80 -8.51
N MET A 202 -5.00 1.63 -9.11
CA MET A 202 -3.96 1.19 -10.02
C MET A 202 -2.92 0.32 -9.31
N LEU A 203 -2.42 0.73 -8.14
CA LEU A 203 -1.51 -0.10 -7.34
C LEU A 203 -2.15 -1.42 -6.91
N LEU A 204 -3.46 -1.41 -6.68
CA LEU A 204 -4.27 -2.58 -6.35
C LEU A 204 -4.81 -3.32 -7.57
N LYS A 205 -4.30 -3.04 -8.78
CA LYS A 205 -4.68 -3.75 -10.02
C LYS A 205 -4.71 -5.28 -9.84
N PRO A 206 -3.74 -5.96 -9.19
CA PRO A 206 -3.80 -7.42 -9.04
C PRO A 206 -5.05 -7.93 -8.31
N ILE A 207 -5.68 -7.09 -7.48
CA ILE A 207 -6.93 -7.41 -6.79
C ILE A 207 -8.13 -7.27 -7.74
N PHE A 208 -8.10 -6.31 -8.67
CA PHE A 208 -9.26 -5.94 -9.48
C PHE A 208 -9.23 -6.53 -10.90
N ASP A 209 -8.06 -6.80 -11.45
CA ASP A 209 -7.91 -7.27 -12.81
C ASP A 209 -8.24 -8.76 -12.94
N VAL A 210 -9.37 -9.04 -13.57
CA VAL A 210 -9.87 -10.39 -13.89
C VAL A 210 -8.90 -11.17 -14.77
N LYS A 211 -8.12 -10.46 -15.59
CA LYS A 211 -7.13 -11.05 -16.49
C LYS A 211 -5.79 -11.27 -15.82
N SER A 212 -5.67 -10.96 -14.52
CA SER A 212 -4.45 -11.19 -13.75
C SER A 212 -4.09 -12.66 -13.79
N ARG A 213 -2.86 -12.95 -14.25
CA ARG A 213 -2.28 -14.30 -14.24
C ARG A 213 -2.01 -14.81 -12.83
N GLN A 214 -1.90 -13.90 -11.86
CA GLN A 214 -1.71 -14.24 -10.47
C GLN A 214 -3.05 -14.19 -9.72
N PRO A 215 -3.49 -15.29 -9.09
CA PRO A 215 -4.63 -15.25 -8.20
C PRO A 215 -4.29 -14.37 -7.00
N SER A 216 -5.17 -13.43 -6.67
CA SER A 216 -5.04 -12.56 -5.52
C SER A 216 -6.19 -12.81 -4.54
N LYS A 217 -5.87 -12.81 -3.25
CA LYS A 217 -6.85 -12.79 -2.17
C LYS A 217 -6.77 -11.44 -1.49
N ALA A 218 -7.92 -10.88 -1.14
CA ALA A 218 -8.01 -9.60 -0.47
C ALA A 218 -8.90 -9.74 0.76
N VAL A 219 -8.46 -9.13 1.87
CA VAL A 219 -9.22 -8.99 3.11
C VAL A 219 -9.34 -7.49 3.38
N ILE A 220 -10.55 -7.05 3.72
CA ILE A 220 -10.82 -5.65 4.09
C ILE A 220 -11.26 -5.65 5.54
N ILE A 221 -10.58 -4.86 6.38
CA ILE A 221 -10.91 -4.67 7.79
C ILE A 221 -11.57 -3.29 7.92
N ALA A 222 -12.83 -3.28 8.34
CA ALA A 222 -13.59 -2.04 8.51
C ALA A 222 -13.61 -1.62 9.99
N HIS A 223 -12.97 -0.49 10.30
CA HIS A 223 -13.08 0.16 11.61
C HIS A 223 -14.27 1.12 11.60
N VAL A 224 -15.30 0.81 12.40
CA VAL A 224 -16.54 1.60 12.46
C VAL A 224 -16.69 2.18 13.86
N SER A 225 -16.86 3.50 13.96
CA SER A 225 -17.17 4.15 15.23
C SER A 225 -18.58 3.78 15.69
N THR A 226 -18.73 3.48 16.97
CA THR A 226 -20.01 3.19 17.62
C THR A 226 -20.80 4.45 17.97
N HIS A 227 -20.22 5.65 17.79
CA HIS A 227 -20.93 6.89 18.08
C HIS A 227 -22.11 7.05 17.11
N PRO A 228 -23.33 7.27 17.64
CA PRO A 228 -24.46 7.64 16.80
C PRO A 228 -24.13 8.95 16.10
N ARG A 229 -24.31 8.93 14.78
CA ARG A 229 -24.03 10.06 13.88
C ARG A 229 -25.11 11.11 13.97
#